data_AF-A0A1S2VEY5-F1
#
_entry.id   AF-A0A1S2VEY5-F1
#
_cell.length_a   1.000
_cell.length_b   1.000
_cell.length_c   1.000
_cell.angle_alpha   90.00
_cell.angle_beta   90.00
_cell.angle_gamma   90.00
#
_symmetry.space_group_name_H-M   'P 1'
#
loop_
_entity.id
_entity.type
_entity.pdbx_description
1 polymer ?
#
loop_
_entity_poly.entity_id
_entity_poly.type
_entity_poly.pdbx_seq_one_letter_code
_entity_poly.pdbx_strand_id
1 'polypeptide(L)'
;MRGAFIWQGNRQWLGWLIGLIPLSGMPQQIVIDSVVSPVMYYTNRLAPFRVSPVRDTVKLRQNQNYVFVHFHHSAPYHMVEYQLAGLESCFILTKNDYIYYSNIPEGQYVLIIRDKNNPGIAKRLVVEVEALFWQKWWFSPLVFVLACMLAGIIFYFFYLYKLRQQIHLQQTRDRIARDLHDDMGSYLSSISILSRSAANATHKDPDRARQSIDRIGQTARQVMGAMSDIVWSINPQHDSMPHVVARMQDVANELIAETDIFLRFEADTAVLSLNLSLEQRHDFFMVYKEALTNAVRYSEASQVHVHLTCEAEKNSSFGLRLTIRDNGRGFNVAQPQARSGGGNGLRNMHARAIRLGATITVESEPGQGTTIQLK
;
A
#
# COMPACT_ATOMS: atom_id res chain seq x y z
N MET A 1 11.54 -34.94 -23.19
CA MET A 1 11.22 -33.52 -22.88
C MET A 1 12.46 -32.69 -23.16
N ARG A 2 12.38 -31.72 -24.09
CA ARG A 2 13.53 -30.99 -24.64
C ARG A 2 13.74 -29.68 -23.86
N GLY A 3 14.84 -29.57 -23.11
CA GLY A 3 15.33 -28.27 -22.64
C GLY A 3 15.87 -27.46 -23.84
N ALA A 4 15.69 -26.14 -23.82
CA ALA A 4 16.19 -25.24 -24.84
C ALA A 4 17.46 -24.54 -24.35
N PHE A 5 18.49 -24.51 -25.19
CA PHE A 5 19.71 -23.74 -24.94
C PHE A 5 19.49 -22.30 -25.42
N ILE A 6 19.80 -21.34 -24.56
CA ILE A 6 19.70 -19.91 -24.87
C ILE A 6 21.09 -19.29 -24.72
N TRP A 7 21.50 -18.54 -25.73
CA TRP A 7 22.75 -17.79 -25.73
C TRP A 7 22.46 -16.31 -25.45
N GLN A 8 23.20 -15.74 -24.50
CA GLN A 8 23.20 -14.29 -24.26
C GLN A 8 24.64 -13.82 -24.11
N GLY A 9 25.17 -13.19 -25.15
CA GLY A 9 26.60 -12.89 -25.27
C GLY A 9 27.45 -14.17 -25.29
N ASN A 10 28.58 -14.18 -24.57
CA ASN A 10 29.51 -15.31 -24.51
C ASN A 10 29.14 -16.38 -23.45
N ARG A 11 27.88 -16.40 -22.98
CA ARG A 11 27.41 -17.32 -21.93
C ARG A 11 26.23 -18.16 -22.43
N GLN A 12 26.32 -19.47 -22.19
CA GLN A 12 25.25 -20.42 -22.43
C GLN A 12 24.36 -20.55 -21.18
N TRP A 13 23.05 -20.64 -21.40
CA TRP A 13 22.04 -20.84 -20.38
C TRP A 13 21.20 -22.06 -20.73
N LEU A 14 20.89 -22.88 -19.72
CA LEU A 14 19.92 -23.98 -19.85
C LEU A 14 18.57 -23.51 -19.31
N GLY A 15 17.56 -23.43 -20.18
CA GLY A 15 16.20 -23.06 -19.79
C GLY A 15 15.40 -24.26 -19.27
N TRP A 16 14.90 -24.17 -18.04
CA TRP A 16 13.93 -25.11 -17.45
C TRP A 16 12.68 -24.36 -16.97
N LEU A 17 11.58 -25.08 -16.73
CA LEU A 17 10.26 -24.56 -16.30
C LEU A 17 10.28 -23.68 -15.02
N ILE A 18 11.42 -23.62 -14.32
CA ILE A 18 11.58 -22.93 -13.02
C ILE A 18 12.64 -21.81 -13.11
N GLY A 19 13.30 -21.59 -14.25
CA GLY A 19 14.25 -20.49 -14.46
C GLY A 19 15.46 -20.80 -15.35
N LEU A 20 16.40 -19.85 -15.44
CA LEU A 20 17.64 -19.93 -16.23
C LEU A 20 18.84 -20.25 -15.32
N ILE A 21 19.62 -21.28 -15.68
CA ILE A 21 20.85 -21.67 -14.96
C ILE A 21 22.08 -21.33 -15.82
N PRO A 22 23.07 -20.57 -15.32
CA PRO A 22 24.28 -20.22 -16.06
C PRO A 22 25.27 -21.40 -16.12
N LEU A 23 25.77 -21.74 -17.32
CA LEU A 23 26.78 -22.80 -17.56
C LEU A 23 28.24 -22.32 -17.38
N SER A 24 28.47 -21.20 -16.68
CA SER A 24 29.81 -20.63 -16.52
C SER A 24 30.61 -21.34 -15.43
N GLY A 25 31.29 -22.43 -15.80
CA GLY A 25 32.26 -23.11 -14.96
C GLY A 25 32.68 -24.47 -15.50
N MET A 26 33.32 -24.54 -16.68
CA MET A 26 34.01 -25.76 -17.11
C MET A 26 35.40 -25.85 -16.45
N PRO A 27 35.76 -26.93 -15.73
CA PRO A 27 37.15 -27.23 -15.41
C PRO A 27 37.81 -27.99 -16.58
N GLN A 28 39.08 -27.65 -16.83
CA GLN A 28 39.98 -28.08 -17.92
C GLN A 28 40.12 -29.59 -18.08
N GLN A 29 40.78 -30.08 -19.14
CA GLN A 29 41.03 -31.50 -19.45
C GLN A 29 42.56 -31.74 -19.60
N ILE A 30 43.12 -32.80 -19.01
CA ILE A 30 44.53 -33.21 -19.20
C ILE A 30 44.63 -34.75 -19.23
N VAL A 31 45.34 -35.29 -20.22
CA VAL A 31 45.61 -36.73 -20.50
C VAL A 31 47.12 -36.94 -20.60
N ILE A 32 47.70 -37.98 -19.96
CA ILE A 32 49.01 -38.59 -20.30
C ILE A 32 49.00 -40.10 -19.95
N ASP A 33 49.73 -40.88 -20.76
CA ASP A 33 49.68 -42.32 -21.02
C ASP A 33 50.15 -43.33 -19.94
N SER A 34 49.43 -44.47 -19.96
CA SER A 34 49.82 -45.87 -19.70
C SER A 34 50.21 -46.32 -18.28
N VAL A 35 49.52 -47.34 -17.74
CA VAL A 35 50.03 -48.58 -17.11
C VAL A 35 48.86 -49.51 -16.71
N VAL A 36 49.14 -50.81 -16.89
CA VAL A 36 48.48 -52.08 -16.55
C VAL A 36 47.54 -52.11 -15.32
N SER A 37 46.31 -52.62 -15.54
CA SER A 37 45.30 -53.13 -14.57
C SER A 37 44.61 -52.10 -13.65
N PRO A 38 43.30 -52.26 -13.34
CA PRO A 38 42.41 -51.13 -13.09
C PRO A 38 42.66 -50.45 -11.74
N VAL A 39 43.23 -49.24 -11.78
CA VAL A 39 43.27 -48.29 -10.66
C VAL A 39 42.04 -47.38 -10.79
N MET A 40 41.14 -47.44 -9.80
CA MET A 40 39.93 -46.61 -9.74
C MET A 40 40.30 -45.20 -9.27
N TYR A 41 40.08 -44.18 -10.10
CA TYR A 41 40.25 -42.78 -9.70
C TYR A 41 38.90 -42.15 -9.34
N TYR A 42 38.79 -41.52 -8.17
CA TYR A 42 37.65 -40.64 -7.82
C TYR A 42 38.18 -39.26 -7.47
N THR A 43 37.88 -38.25 -8.31
CA THR A 43 37.61 -36.87 -7.87
C THR A 43 37.55 -35.91 -9.06
N ASN A 44 36.75 -34.87 -8.87
CA ASN A 44 36.50 -33.75 -9.76
C ASN A 44 37.68 -32.75 -9.73
N ARG A 45 38.68 -32.92 -10.62
CA ARG A 45 39.64 -31.91 -11.12
C ARG A 45 40.67 -32.55 -12.07
N LEU A 46 40.77 -32.05 -13.29
CA LEU A 46 41.75 -32.46 -14.31
C LEU A 46 43.04 -31.60 -14.20
N ALA A 47 44.06 -32.09 -13.47
CA ALA A 47 45.51 -31.81 -13.59
C ALA A 47 46.32 -32.49 -12.44
N PRO A 48 47.65 -32.63 -12.56
CA PRO A 48 48.38 -33.90 -12.61
C PRO A 48 48.37 -34.73 -11.30
N PHE A 49 48.41 -36.05 -11.49
CA PHE A 49 48.15 -37.10 -10.51
C PHE A 49 49.07 -37.10 -9.25
N ARG A 50 48.46 -36.98 -8.06
CA ARG A 50 48.95 -37.57 -6.80
C ARG A 50 47.94 -38.61 -6.34
N VAL A 51 48.36 -39.88 -6.33
CA VAL A 51 47.53 -41.03 -5.94
C VAL A 51 47.57 -41.19 -4.42
N SER A 52 46.44 -40.96 -3.74
CA SER A 52 46.27 -41.28 -2.31
C SER A 52 45.69 -42.70 -2.15
N PRO A 53 46.04 -43.44 -1.08
CA PRO A 53 45.60 -44.82 -0.89
C PRO A 53 44.08 -44.94 -0.72
N VAL A 54 43.56 -46.07 -1.21
CA VAL A 54 42.14 -46.44 -1.38
C VAL A 54 41.38 -46.41 -0.05
N ARG A 55 40.25 -45.71 -0.03
CA ARG A 55 39.14 -46.02 0.89
C ARG A 55 38.05 -46.70 0.06
N ASP A 56 37.50 -47.81 0.56
CA ASP A 56 36.46 -48.59 -0.13
C ASP A 56 35.09 -47.86 -0.19
N THR A 57 35.01 -46.61 0.27
CA THR A 57 33.78 -45.83 0.40
C THR A 57 33.98 -44.40 -0.11
N VAL A 58 33.11 -43.97 -1.01
CA VAL A 58 32.99 -42.61 -1.53
C VAL A 58 31.66 -42.03 -1.05
N LYS A 59 31.74 -40.92 -0.30
CA LYS A 59 30.56 -40.18 0.15
C LYS A 59 30.33 -38.99 -0.79
N LEU A 60 29.23 -39.01 -1.51
CA LEU A 60 28.77 -37.88 -2.32
C LEU A 60 28.05 -36.87 -1.44
N ARG A 61 28.59 -35.65 -1.39
CA ARG A 61 27.95 -34.51 -0.71
C ARG A 61 26.84 -33.94 -1.59
N GLN A 62 25.92 -33.21 -0.99
CA GLN A 62 24.72 -32.60 -1.61
C GLN A 62 24.95 -31.73 -2.89
N ASN A 63 26.19 -31.42 -3.26
CA ASN A 63 26.56 -30.65 -4.45
C ASN A 63 27.36 -31.47 -5.49
N GLN A 64 27.44 -32.79 -5.32
CA GLN A 64 28.14 -33.72 -6.20
C GLN A 64 27.12 -34.67 -6.85
N ASN A 65 26.69 -34.32 -8.06
CA ASN A 65 25.58 -35.02 -8.74
C ASN A 65 26.06 -36.06 -9.75
N TYR A 66 27.34 -36.39 -9.77
CA TYR A 66 27.88 -37.40 -10.67
C TYR A 66 29.01 -38.21 -10.04
N VAL A 67 29.07 -39.48 -10.45
CA VAL A 67 30.19 -40.37 -10.19
C VAL A 67 30.82 -40.68 -11.54
N PHE A 68 32.10 -40.35 -11.66
CA PHE A 68 32.89 -40.67 -12.82
C PHE A 68 33.98 -41.66 -12.39
N VAL A 69 34.04 -42.82 -13.03
CA VAL A 69 35.03 -43.86 -12.75
C VAL A 69 35.78 -44.17 -14.03
N HIS A 70 37.08 -43.86 -14.08
CA HIS A 70 37.98 -44.30 -15.15
C HIS A 70 38.66 -45.62 -14.76
N PHE A 71 38.88 -46.48 -15.74
CA PHE A 71 39.66 -47.71 -15.60
C PHE A 71 40.50 -47.93 -16.86
N HIS A 72 41.75 -48.35 -16.67
CA HIS A 72 42.66 -48.66 -17.77
C HIS A 72 42.67 -50.15 -18.09
N HIS A 73 42.67 -50.44 -19.39
CA HIS A 73 42.79 -51.79 -19.92
C HIS A 73 44.22 -52.05 -20.36
N SER A 74 44.80 -53.15 -19.91
CA SER A 74 46.16 -53.57 -20.26
C SER A 74 46.26 -54.17 -21.68
N ALA A 75 45.12 -54.48 -22.31
CA ALA A 75 45.06 -55.11 -23.63
C ALA A 75 43.90 -54.52 -24.46
N PRO A 76 44.09 -54.37 -25.79
CA PRO A 76 42.99 -54.01 -26.68
C PRO A 76 41.91 -55.11 -26.63
N TYR A 77 40.63 -54.73 -26.57
CA TYR A 77 39.44 -55.60 -26.62
C TYR A 77 38.88 -56.22 -25.32
N HIS A 78 39.34 -55.83 -24.13
CA HIS A 78 38.64 -56.23 -22.90
C HIS A 78 37.30 -55.50 -22.75
N MET A 79 36.22 -56.27 -22.55
CA MET A 79 34.92 -55.72 -22.23
C MET A 79 34.73 -55.78 -20.71
N VAL A 80 34.33 -54.66 -20.12
CA VAL A 80 34.10 -54.57 -18.67
C VAL A 80 32.61 -54.61 -18.40
N GLU A 81 32.24 -55.40 -17.40
CA GLU A 81 30.90 -55.42 -16.85
C GLU A 81 30.88 -54.62 -15.56
N TYR A 82 29.90 -53.74 -15.43
CA TYR A 82 29.69 -52.99 -14.21
C TYR A 82 28.21 -53.02 -13.80
N GLN A 83 27.97 -52.86 -12.51
CA GLN A 83 26.62 -52.77 -11.95
C GLN A 83 26.65 -51.85 -10.74
N LEU A 84 25.73 -50.90 -10.68
CA LEU A 84 25.45 -50.17 -9.44
C LEU A 84 24.35 -50.91 -8.65
N ALA A 85 24.77 -51.84 -7.78
CA ALA A 85 23.87 -52.60 -6.94
C ALA A 85 23.10 -51.65 -6.02
N GLY A 86 21.77 -51.71 -6.09
CA GLY A 86 20.84 -50.79 -5.44
C GLY A 86 20.07 -49.88 -6.41
N LEU A 87 20.63 -49.62 -7.61
CA LEU A 87 19.95 -48.87 -8.68
C LEU A 87 19.62 -49.76 -9.89
N GLU A 88 20.50 -50.70 -10.21
CA GLU A 88 20.42 -51.56 -11.39
C GLU A 88 20.28 -53.03 -11.02
N SER A 89 19.43 -53.76 -11.75
CA SER A 89 19.19 -55.20 -11.51
C SER A 89 20.12 -56.14 -12.31
N CYS A 90 20.85 -55.63 -13.32
CA CYS A 90 21.72 -56.42 -14.19
C CYS A 90 23.04 -55.72 -14.47
N PHE A 91 24.07 -56.48 -14.84
CA PHE A 91 25.36 -55.93 -15.28
C PHE A 91 25.24 -55.30 -16.67
N ILE A 92 25.83 -54.12 -16.83
CA ILE A 92 25.93 -53.39 -18.08
C ILE A 92 27.33 -53.58 -18.64
N LEU A 93 27.40 -53.86 -19.94
CA LEU A 93 28.65 -54.05 -20.65
C LEU A 93 29.11 -52.73 -21.28
N THR A 94 30.34 -52.32 -20.99
CA THR A 94 30.95 -51.15 -21.63
C THR A 94 32.24 -51.52 -22.34
N LYS A 95 32.46 -50.85 -23.47
CA LYS A 95 33.74 -50.84 -24.21
C LYS A 95 34.54 -49.58 -23.91
N ASN A 96 33.92 -48.61 -23.23
CA ASN A 96 34.59 -47.38 -22.83
C ASN A 96 35.48 -47.67 -21.62
N ASP A 97 36.53 -46.87 -21.48
CA ASP A 97 37.44 -46.85 -20.34
C ASP A 97 36.88 -46.05 -19.14
N TYR A 98 35.58 -45.74 -19.17
CA TYR A 98 34.90 -45.03 -18.11
C TYR A 98 33.44 -45.45 -17.90
N ILE A 99 32.97 -45.21 -16.68
CA ILE A 99 31.57 -45.30 -16.25
C ILE A 99 31.14 -43.95 -15.70
N TYR A 100 29.96 -43.49 -16.12
CA TYR A 100 29.38 -42.23 -15.71
C TYR A 100 27.96 -42.45 -15.16
N TYR A 101 27.76 -42.05 -13.91
CA TYR A 101 26.44 -41.94 -13.31
C TYR A 101 26.13 -40.49 -13.00
N SER A 102 24.95 -40.02 -13.41
CA SER A 102 24.40 -38.71 -13.05
C SER A 102 23.11 -38.88 -12.26
N ASN A 103 22.87 -38.01 -11.28
CA ASN A 103 21.63 -37.96 -10.48
C ASN A 103 21.30 -39.31 -9.80
N ILE A 104 22.30 -39.95 -9.19
CA ILE A 104 22.05 -41.13 -8.33
C ILE A 104 21.14 -40.69 -7.18
N PRO A 105 20.00 -41.37 -6.93
CA PRO A 105 19.12 -41.05 -5.81
C PRO A 105 19.82 -41.19 -4.46
N GLU A 106 19.26 -40.64 -3.40
CA GLU A 106 19.79 -40.83 -2.04
C GLU A 106 19.84 -42.31 -1.65
N GLY A 107 20.85 -42.72 -0.89
CA GLY A 107 21.02 -44.11 -0.47
C GLY A 107 22.47 -44.60 -0.50
N GLN A 108 22.64 -45.86 -0.11
CA GLN A 108 23.91 -46.57 -0.18
C GLN A 108 23.87 -47.54 -1.36
N TYR A 109 24.81 -47.35 -2.28
CA TYR A 109 24.95 -48.16 -3.49
C TYR A 109 26.31 -48.84 -3.50
N VAL A 110 26.40 -50.00 -4.14
CA VAL A 110 27.68 -50.70 -4.32
C VAL A 110 27.96 -50.83 -5.81
N LEU A 111 28.95 -50.09 -6.30
CA LEU A 111 29.43 -50.22 -7.67
C LEU A 111 30.38 -51.42 -7.75
N ILE A 112 29.98 -52.42 -8.53
CA ILE A 112 30.75 -53.63 -8.80
C ILE A 112 31.29 -53.51 -10.23
N ILE A 113 32.60 -53.66 -10.40
CA ILE A 113 33.25 -53.68 -11.72
C ILE A 113 34.03 -54.97 -11.85
N ARG A 114 33.81 -55.72 -12.94
CA ARG A 114 34.48 -56.98 -13.22
C ARG A 114 34.83 -57.11 -14.69
N ASP A 115 35.87 -57.88 -14.98
CA ASP A 115 36.22 -58.24 -16.34
C ASP A 115 35.24 -59.29 -16.88
N LYS A 116 34.72 -59.11 -18.10
CA LYS A 116 33.82 -60.09 -18.74
C LYS A 116 34.49 -61.46 -18.88
N ASN A 117 35.77 -61.48 -19.21
CA ASN A 117 36.52 -62.71 -19.50
C ASN A 117 37.07 -63.36 -18.22
N ASN A 118 37.12 -62.62 -17.12
CA ASN A 118 37.52 -63.14 -15.81
C ASN A 118 36.63 -62.57 -14.70
N PRO A 119 35.38 -63.05 -14.59
CA PRO A 119 34.40 -62.52 -13.63
C PRO A 119 34.79 -62.78 -12.16
N GLY A 120 35.80 -63.61 -11.90
CA GLY A 120 36.32 -63.88 -10.56
C GLY A 120 37.09 -62.71 -9.94
N ILE A 121 37.56 -61.75 -10.74
CA ILE A 121 38.27 -60.56 -10.27
C ILE A 121 37.32 -59.35 -10.35
N ALA A 122 36.55 -59.13 -9.27
CA ALA A 122 35.64 -58.00 -9.14
C ALA A 122 36.15 -56.97 -8.11
N LYS A 123 36.08 -55.69 -8.45
CA LYS A 123 36.30 -54.57 -7.53
C LYS A 123 34.96 -54.01 -7.09
N ARG A 124 34.87 -53.62 -5.82
CA ARG A 124 33.66 -53.07 -5.20
C ARG A 124 33.95 -51.68 -4.65
N LEU A 125 33.03 -50.76 -4.84
CA LEU A 125 33.07 -49.42 -4.29
C LEU A 125 31.73 -49.10 -3.65
N VAL A 126 31.71 -48.66 -2.40
CA VAL A 126 30.50 -48.15 -1.75
C VAL A 126 30.33 -46.68 -2.10
N VAL A 127 29.21 -46.32 -2.71
CA VAL A 127 28.79 -44.94 -3.00
C VAL A 127 27.65 -44.59 -2.05
N GLU A 128 27.91 -43.69 -1.11
CA GLU A 128 26.90 -43.18 -0.18
C GLU A 128 26.48 -41.77 -0.61
N VAL A 129 25.21 -41.59 -0.93
CA VAL A 129 24.63 -40.31 -1.34
C VAL A 129 23.80 -39.74 -0.19
N GLU A 130 24.22 -38.60 0.36
CA GLU A 130 23.49 -37.94 1.45
C GLU A 130 22.18 -37.29 0.98
N ALA A 131 21.11 -37.49 1.73
CA ALA A 131 19.81 -36.86 1.50
C ALA A 131 19.89 -35.32 1.50
N LEU A 132 19.17 -34.68 0.58
CA LEU A 132 19.03 -33.22 0.52
C LEU A 132 18.23 -32.73 1.72
N PHE A 133 18.60 -31.58 2.30
CA PHE A 133 17.98 -31.14 3.57
C PHE A 133 16.46 -30.86 3.46
N TRP A 134 15.97 -30.48 2.28
CA TRP A 134 14.55 -30.24 2.03
C TRP A 134 13.72 -31.51 1.84
N GLN A 135 14.36 -32.68 1.63
CA GLN A 135 13.70 -33.98 1.55
C GLN A 135 13.55 -34.64 2.93
N LYS A 136 14.17 -34.07 3.97
CA LYS A 136 14.03 -34.58 5.34
C LYS A 136 12.63 -34.32 5.87
N TRP A 137 12.07 -35.28 6.61
CA TRP A 137 10.70 -35.26 7.13
C TRP A 137 10.36 -34.00 7.97
N TRP A 138 11.35 -33.39 8.64
CA TRP A 138 11.16 -32.20 9.48
C TRP A 138 11.06 -30.89 8.69
N PHE A 139 11.48 -30.86 7.42
CA PHE A 139 11.53 -29.62 6.64
C PHE A 139 10.12 -29.12 6.28
N SER A 140 9.23 -30.02 5.84
CA SER A 140 7.85 -29.69 5.52
C SER A 140 7.06 -29.08 6.71
N PRO A 141 7.06 -29.65 7.93
CA PRO A 141 6.37 -29.05 9.06
C PRO A 141 7.01 -27.73 9.49
N LEU A 142 8.34 -27.58 9.39
CA LEU A 142 9.00 -26.31 9.66
C LEU A 142 8.53 -25.19 8.73
N VAL A 143 8.47 -25.46 7.42
CA VAL A 143 7.97 -24.51 6.42
C VAL A 143 6.50 -24.18 6.69
N PHE A 144 5.67 -25.16 7.05
CA PHE A 144 4.28 -24.94 7.40
C PHE A 144 4.13 -24.03 8.63
N VAL A 145 4.89 -24.28 9.70
CA VAL A 145 4.87 -23.43 10.91
C VAL A 145 5.32 -22.00 10.59
N LEU A 146 6.36 -21.84 9.76
CA LEU A 146 6.83 -20.53 9.33
C LEU A 146 5.76 -19.80 8.49
N ALA A 147 5.08 -20.50 7.58
CA ALA A 147 3.99 -19.94 6.79
C ALA A 147 2.80 -19.51 7.67
N CYS A 148 2.43 -20.32 8.67
CA CYS A 148 1.39 -19.98 9.65
C CYS A 148 1.78 -18.77 10.50
N MET A 149 3.05 -18.67 10.93
CA MET A 149 3.55 -17.50 11.66
C MET A 149 3.45 -16.25 10.77
N LEU A 150 3.88 -16.33 9.52
CA LEU A 150 3.85 -15.21 8.58
C LEU A 150 2.41 -14.77 8.27
N ALA A 151 1.48 -15.71 8.09
CA ALA A 151 0.05 -15.43 7.96
C ALA A 151 -0.52 -14.75 9.21
N GLY A 152 -0.14 -15.22 10.41
CA GLY A 152 -0.52 -14.61 11.68
C GLY A 152 -0.01 -13.17 11.82
N ILE A 153 1.23 -12.89 11.39
CA ILE A 153 1.81 -11.54 11.38
C ILE A 153 1.04 -10.64 10.41
N ILE A 154 0.77 -11.10 9.19
CA ILE A 154 -0.03 -10.34 8.20
C ILE A 154 -1.42 -10.04 8.77
N PHE A 155 -2.08 -11.03 9.35
CA PHE A 155 -3.39 -10.87 9.97
C PHE A 155 -3.35 -9.87 11.14
N TYR A 156 -2.34 -9.95 11.99
CA TYR A 156 -2.13 -9.01 13.09
C TYR A 156 -1.94 -7.58 12.60
N PHE A 157 -1.13 -7.36 11.56
CA PHE A 157 -0.96 -6.04 10.95
C PHE A 157 -2.27 -5.52 10.33
N PHE A 158 -3.04 -6.41 9.68
CA PHE A 158 -4.36 -6.04 9.15
C PHE A 158 -5.34 -5.66 10.26
N TYR A 159 -5.36 -6.40 11.37
CA TYR A 159 -6.15 -6.09 12.56
C TYR A 159 -5.76 -4.75 13.16
N LEU A 160 -4.45 -4.50 13.35
CA LEU A 160 -3.95 -3.22 13.85
C LEU A 160 -4.32 -2.05 12.93
N TYR A 161 -4.25 -2.25 11.61
CA TYR A 161 -4.67 -1.23 10.64
C TYR A 161 -6.14 -0.88 10.81
N LYS A 162 -7.02 -1.89 10.88
CA LYS A 162 -8.46 -1.69 11.10
C LYS A 162 -8.75 -1.00 12.43
N LEU A 163 -8.06 -1.39 13.51
CA LEU A 163 -8.22 -0.78 14.83
C LEU A 163 -7.81 0.70 14.81
N ARG A 164 -6.69 1.03 14.17
CA ARG A 164 -6.24 2.42 14.02
C ARG A 164 -7.23 3.26 13.22
N GLN A 165 -7.81 2.72 12.15
CA GLN A 165 -8.84 3.43 11.39
C GLN A 165 -10.08 3.73 12.24
N GLN A 166 -10.53 2.78 13.06
CA GLN A 166 -11.68 2.98 13.95
C GLN A 166 -11.38 4.02 15.03
N ILE A 167 -10.20 3.96 15.64
CA ILE A 167 -9.75 4.95 16.64
C ILE A 167 -9.69 6.35 16.00
N HIS A 168 -9.10 6.47 14.80
CA HIS A 168 -9.01 7.75 14.10
C HIS A 168 -10.40 8.32 13.80
N LEU A 169 -11.31 7.49 13.28
CA LEU A 169 -12.68 7.90 12.99
C LEU A 169 -13.41 8.37 14.26
N GLN A 170 -13.23 7.65 15.38
CA GLN A 170 -13.82 8.03 16.66
C GLN A 170 -13.23 9.36 17.16
N GLN A 171 -11.92 9.55 17.07
CA GLN A 171 -11.26 10.81 17.43
C GLN A 171 -11.77 11.99 16.59
N THR A 172 -11.99 11.80 15.29
CA THR A 172 -12.60 12.81 14.42
C THR A 172 -14.03 13.13 14.89
N ARG A 173 -14.85 12.12 15.21
CA ARG A 173 -16.22 12.34 15.74
C ARG A 173 -16.21 13.10 17.06
N ASP A 174 -15.34 12.70 18.00
CA ASP A 174 -15.20 13.35 19.31
C ASP A 174 -14.67 14.79 19.18
N ARG A 175 -13.87 15.07 18.14
CA ARG A 175 -13.43 16.43 17.82
C ARG A 175 -14.59 17.27 17.29
N ILE A 176 -15.33 16.77 16.30
CA ILE A 176 -16.51 17.46 15.74
C ILE A 176 -17.54 17.73 16.86
N ALA A 177 -17.75 16.79 17.77
CA ALA A 177 -18.63 16.96 18.91
C ALA A 177 -18.13 18.01 19.93
N ARG A 178 -16.82 18.18 20.10
CA ARG A 178 -16.26 19.25 20.94
C ARG A 178 -16.38 20.63 20.30
N ASP A 179 -16.06 20.76 19.01
CA ASP A 179 -16.29 22.00 18.26
C ASP A 179 -17.76 22.44 18.40
N LEU A 180 -18.70 21.49 18.36
CA LEU A 180 -20.12 21.74 18.65
C LEU A 180 -20.35 22.24 20.08
N HIS A 181 -19.80 21.55 21.09
CA HIS A 181 -20.02 21.89 22.48
C HIS A 181 -19.58 23.33 22.78
N ASP A 182 -18.45 23.74 22.21
CA ASP A 182 -17.91 25.09 22.37
C ASP A 182 -18.80 26.15 21.69
N ASP A 183 -19.22 25.89 20.44
CA ASP A 183 -20.11 26.78 19.69
C ASP A 183 -21.49 26.89 20.38
N MET A 184 -22.08 25.76 20.78
CA MET A 184 -23.35 25.72 21.54
C MET A 184 -23.23 26.45 22.88
N GLY A 185 -22.13 26.28 23.60
CA GLY A 185 -21.88 26.94 24.88
C GLY A 185 -21.92 28.46 24.74
N SER A 186 -21.34 28.99 23.66
CA SER A 186 -21.38 30.42 23.32
C SER A 186 -22.80 30.91 23.00
N TYR A 187 -23.55 30.16 22.21
CA TYR A 187 -24.94 30.51 21.87
C TYR A 187 -25.88 30.44 23.08
N LEU A 188 -25.77 29.39 23.90
CA LEU A 188 -26.58 29.22 25.12
C LEU A 188 -26.27 30.31 26.14
N SER A 189 -24.99 30.68 26.28
CA SER A 189 -24.57 31.82 27.10
C SER A 189 -25.18 33.12 26.59
N SER A 190 -25.18 33.33 25.27
CA SER A 190 -25.80 34.50 24.62
C SER A 190 -27.31 34.54 24.88
N ILE A 191 -28.01 33.40 24.75
CA ILE A 191 -29.44 33.29 25.08
C ILE A 191 -29.70 33.61 26.55
N SER A 192 -28.87 33.10 27.47
CA SER A 192 -29.00 33.38 28.92
C SER A 192 -28.85 34.87 29.22
N ILE A 193 -27.85 35.53 28.62
CA ILE A 193 -27.63 36.98 28.78
C ILE A 193 -28.79 37.77 28.19
N LEU A 194 -29.23 37.45 26.97
CA LEU A 194 -30.35 38.12 26.31
C LEU A 194 -31.66 37.92 27.09
N SER A 195 -31.89 36.74 27.65
CA SER A 195 -33.05 36.43 28.48
C SER A 195 -33.07 37.28 29.75
N ARG A 196 -31.92 37.41 30.43
CA ARG A 196 -31.78 38.29 31.60
C ARG A 196 -31.96 39.77 31.24
N SER A 197 -31.43 40.20 30.09
CA SER A 197 -31.65 41.55 29.57
C SER A 197 -33.13 41.81 29.27
N ALA A 198 -33.82 40.86 28.63
CA ALA A 198 -35.25 40.95 28.35
C ALA A 198 -36.05 41.11 29.65
N ALA A 199 -35.82 40.23 30.63
CA ALA A 199 -36.50 40.24 31.93
C ALA A 199 -36.32 41.57 32.69
N ASN A 200 -35.12 42.15 32.63
CA ASN A 200 -34.84 43.45 33.26
C ASN A 200 -35.50 44.63 32.54
N ALA A 201 -35.73 44.50 31.23
CA ALA A 201 -36.30 45.55 30.39
C ALA A 201 -37.83 45.49 30.33
N THR A 202 -38.48 44.37 30.63
CA THR A 202 -39.93 44.13 30.44
C THR A 202 -40.84 45.27 30.91
N HIS A 203 -40.54 45.88 32.06
CA HIS A 203 -41.35 46.98 32.62
C HIS A 203 -40.76 48.38 32.40
N LYS A 204 -39.47 48.47 32.05
CA LYS A 204 -38.74 49.76 31.93
C LYS A 204 -38.62 50.22 30.49
N ASP A 205 -38.49 49.28 29.57
CA ASP A 205 -38.24 49.49 28.15
C ASP A 205 -38.78 48.26 27.37
N PRO A 206 -40.10 48.22 27.10
CA PRO A 206 -40.74 47.10 26.42
C PRO A 206 -40.17 46.82 25.02
N ASP A 207 -39.71 47.86 24.31
CA ASP A 207 -39.13 47.71 22.98
C ASP A 207 -37.79 46.98 23.04
N ARG A 208 -36.93 47.33 24.01
CA ARG A 208 -35.68 46.61 24.26
C ARG A 208 -35.90 45.17 24.73
N ALA A 209 -36.95 44.92 25.50
CA ALA A 209 -37.34 43.56 25.88
C ALA A 209 -37.74 42.75 24.64
N ARG A 210 -38.57 43.32 23.75
CA ARG A 210 -38.97 42.70 22.48
C ARG A 210 -37.79 42.38 21.58
N GLN A 211 -36.87 43.34 21.38
CA GLN A 211 -35.64 43.11 20.62
C GLN A 211 -34.77 41.98 21.22
N SER A 212 -34.71 41.89 22.54
CA SER A 212 -33.96 40.82 23.22
C SER A 212 -34.61 39.45 22.97
N ILE A 213 -35.95 39.37 23.01
CA ILE A 213 -36.72 38.16 22.69
C ILE A 213 -36.53 37.75 21.22
N ASP A 214 -36.58 38.69 20.29
CA ASP A 214 -36.36 38.41 18.87
C ASP A 214 -34.95 37.86 18.62
N ARG A 215 -33.94 38.44 19.28
CA ARG A 215 -32.56 37.92 19.23
C ARG A 215 -32.44 36.52 19.84
N ILE A 216 -33.13 36.21 20.94
CA ILE A 216 -33.16 34.85 21.49
C ILE A 216 -33.71 33.87 20.46
N GLY A 217 -34.81 34.22 19.79
CA GLY A 217 -35.41 33.38 18.74
C GLY A 217 -34.45 33.15 17.57
N GLN A 218 -33.72 34.19 17.15
CA GLN A 218 -32.69 34.09 16.11
C GLN A 218 -31.52 33.19 16.55
N THR A 219 -31.00 33.39 17.75
CA THR A 219 -29.90 32.57 18.30
C THR A 219 -30.30 31.11 18.46
N ALA A 220 -31.54 30.83 18.90
CA ALA A 220 -32.05 29.46 19.00
C ALA A 220 -32.13 28.76 17.63
N ARG A 221 -32.60 29.46 16.58
CA ARG A 221 -32.58 28.93 15.20
C ARG A 221 -31.17 28.66 14.70
N GLN A 222 -30.20 29.52 15.02
CA GLN A 222 -28.80 29.30 14.69
C GLN A 222 -28.23 28.04 15.35
N VAL A 223 -28.56 27.79 16.63
CA VAL A 223 -28.16 26.57 17.34
C VAL A 223 -28.75 25.33 16.68
N MET A 224 -30.04 25.34 16.36
CA MET A 224 -30.69 24.20 15.69
C MET A 224 -30.08 23.91 14.32
N GLY A 225 -29.78 24.95 13.54
CA GLY A 225 -29.10 24.80 12.25
C GLY A 225 -27.70 24.22 12.39
N ALA A 226 -26.90 24.71 13.34
CA ALA A 226 -25.56 24.18 13.61
C ALA A 226 -25.61 22.70 14.05
N MET A 227 -26.58 22.34 14.89
CA MET A 227 -26.77 20.95 15.32
C MET A 227 -27.17 20.04 14.16
N SER A 228 -28.06 20.51 13.27
CA SER A 228 -28.46 19.80 12.06
C SER A 228 -27.27 19.53 11.14
N ASP A 229 -26.40 20.52 10.92
CA ASP A 229 -25.22 20.38 10.07
C ASP A 229 -24.23 19.34 10.61
N ILE A 230 -24.14 19.20 11.93
CA ILE A 230 -23.27 18.20 12.55
C ILE A 230 -23.86 16.80 12.47
N VAL A 231 -25.15 16.64 12.77
CA VAL A 231 -25.82 15.36 12.59
C VAL A 231 -25.70 14.91 11.13
N TRP A 232 -25.83 15.85 10.19
CA TRP A 232 -25.62 15.59 8.78
C TRP A 232 -24.16 15.20 8.46
N SER A 233 -23.16 15.92 9.01
CA SER A 233 -21.75 15.68 8.69
C SER A 233 -21.21 14.36 9.25
N ILE A 234 -21.70 13.90 10.40
CA ILE A 234 -21.25 12.65 11.05
C ILE A 234 -21.99 11.40 10.58
N ASN A 235 -23.06 11.56 9.78
CA ASN A 235 -23.87 10.45 9.29
C ASN A 235 -23.13 9.71 8.16
N PRO A 236 -22.79 8.41 8.33
CA PRO A 236 -22.11 7.62 7.31
C PRO A 236 -22.85 7.51 5.98
N GLN A 237 -24.17 7.69 5.98
CA GLN A 237 -24.97 7.67 4.75
C GLN A 237 -24.66 8.85 3.83
N HIS A 238 -24.05 9.91 4.35
CA HIS A 238 -23.67 11.10 3.59
C HIS A 238 -22.18 11.11 3.22
N ASP A 239 -21.53 9.94 3.20
CA ASP A 239 -20.08 9.78 3.05
C ASP A 239 -19.48 10.06 1.67
N SER A 240 -20.23 10.74 0.79
CA SER A 240 -19.86 10.94 -0.61
C SER A 240 -20.03 12.39 -1.04
N MET A 241 -19.21 12.87 -1.99
CA MET A 241 -19.33 14.21 -2.54
C MET A 241 -20.70 14.57 -3.14
N PRO A 242 -21.46 13.68 -3.80
CA PRO A 242 -22.82 13.99 -4.25
C PRO A 242 -23.74 14.46 -3.12
N HIS A 243 -23.68 13.81 -1.96
CA HIS A 243 -24.44 14.23 -0.78
C HIS A 243 -23.95 15.59 -0.25
N VAL A 244 -22.64 15.85 -0.24
CA VAL A 244 -22.06 17.14 0.15
C VAL A 244 -22.57 18.25 -0.76
N VAL A 245 -22.49 18.05 -2.07
CA VAL A 245 -22.94 19.03 -3.08
C VAL A 245 -24.44 19.29 -2.95
N ALA A 246 -25.26 18.25 -2.76
CA ALA A 246 -26.69 18.41 -2.52
C ALA A 246 -26.98 19.24 -1.27
N ARG A 247 -26.31 18.94 -0.14
CA ARG A 247 -26.46 19.72 1.09
C ARG A 247 -25.99 21.17 0.93
N MET A 248 -24.93 21.40 0.16
CA MET A 248 -24.47 22.75 -0.16
C MET A 248 -25.55 23.53 -0.90
N GLN A 249 -26.24 22.92 -1.87
CA GLN A 249 -27.35 23.54 -2.59
C GLN A 249 -28.55 23.82 -1.67
N ASP A 250 -28.91 22.88 -0.80
CA ASP A 250 -29.99 23.06 0.19
C ASP A 250 -29.71 24.28 1.08
N VAL A 251 -28.52 24.34 1.68
CA VAL A 251 -28.10 25.47 2.52
C VAL A 251 -28.06 26.77 1.74
N ALA A 252 -27.65 26.73 0.47
CA ALA A 252 -27.64 27.92 -0.37
C ALA A 252 -29.05 28.47 -0.54
N ASN A 253 -29.99 27.61 -0.91
CA ASN A 253 -31.40 27.95 -1.09
C ASN A 253 -32.02 28.47 0.22
N GLU A 254 -31.72 27.83 1.35
CA GLU A 254 -32.17 28.28 2.68
C GLU A 254 -31.66 29.71 2.99
N LEU A 255 -30.40 30.01 2.67
CA LEU A 255 -29.79 31.32 2.95
C LEU A 255 -30.32 32.44 2.06
N ILE A 256 -30.63 32.15 0.78
CA ILE A 256 -31.10 33.16 -0.16
C ILE A 256 -32.63 33.33 -0.18
N ALA A 257 -33.39 32.42 0.44
CA ALA A 257 -34.86 32.38 0.35
C ALA A 257 -35.57 33.69 0.71
N GLU A 258 -34.99 34.48 1.62
CA GLU A 258 -35.53 35.77 2.07
C GLU A 258 -34.74 36.97 1.50
N THR A 259 -34.05 36.79 0.37
CA THR A 259 -33.19 37.81 -0.25
C THR A 259 -33.44 37.91 -1.76
N ASP A 260 -33.13 39.08 -2.34
CA ASP A 260 -33.20 39.30 -3.80
C ASP A 260 -31.92 38.86 -4.56
N ILE A 261 -31.10 38.00 -3.95
CA ILE A 261 -29.83 37.55 -4.51
C ILE A 261 -30.07 36.44 -5.54
N PHE A 262 -29.58 36.64 -6.76
CA PHE A 262 -29.49 35.58 -7.75
C PHE A 262 -28.26 34.70 -7.50
N LEU A 263 -28.49 33.44 -7.12
CA LEU A 263 -27.45 32.45 -6.91
C LEU A 263 -27.27 31.57 -8.16
N ARG A 264 -26.03 31.50 -8.65
CA ARG A 264 -25.62 30.49 -9.63
C ARG A 264 -24.70 29.48 -8.94
N PHE A 265 -25.06 28.21 -8.97
CA PHE A 265 -24.30 27.11 -8.37
C PHE A 265 -23.90 26.12 -9.46
N GLU A 266 -22.60 25.91 -9.63
CA GLU A 266 -22.03 25.00 -10.63
C GLU A 266 -21.05 24.03 -9.98
N ALA A 267 -21.13 22.76 -10.36
CA ALA A 267 -20.21 21.73 -9.90
C ALA A 267 -19.82 20.80 -11.06
N ASP A 268 -18.52 20.67 -11.29
CA ASP A 268 -18.00 19.76 -12.30
C ASP A 268 -18.30 18.30 -11.93
N THR A 269 -18.57 17.48 -12.95
CA THR A 269 -18.84 16.04 -12.78
C THR A 269 -17.69 15.31 -12.10
N ALA A 270 -16.44 15.75 -12.33
CA ALA A 270 -15.26 15.19 -11.68
C ALA A 270 -15.29 15.36 -10.15
N VAL A 271 -15.88 16.43 -9.63
CA VAL A 271 -15.99 16.70 -8.18
C VAL A 271 -16.82 15.62 -7.48
N LEU A 272 -17.85 15.12 -8.15
CA LEU A 272 -18.75 14.09 -7.62
C LEU A 272 -18.06 12.74 -7.38
N SER A 273 -16.93 12.51 -8.04
CA SER A 273 -16.14 11.27 -7.91
C SER A 273 -15.06 11.32 -6.82
N LEU A 274 -14.83 12.50 -6.22
CA LEU A 274 -13.81 12.65 -5.18
C LEU A 274 -14.21 11.92 -3.89
N ASN A 275 -13.22 11.30 -3.26
CA ASN A 275 -13.38 10.64 -1.97
C ASN A 275 -12.61 11.43 -0.91
N LEU A 276 -13.35 12.21 -0.13
CA LEU A 276 -12.83 13.00 0.97
C LEU A 276 -13.13 12.30 2.31
N SER A 277 -12.15 12.33 3.21
CA SER A 277 -12.36 11.85 4.58
C SER A 277 -13.48 12.64 5.28
N LEU A 278 -14.06 12.08 6.34
CA LEU A 278 -15.08 12.75 7.16
C LEU A 278 -14.65 14.16 7.59
N GLU A 279 -13.40 14.28 8.05
CA GLU A 279 -12.81 15.54 8.49
C GLU A 279 -12.71 16.54 7.34
N GLN A 280 -12.23 16.08 6.17
CA GLN A 280 -12.13 16.91 4.99
C GLN A 280 -13.48 17.41 4.50
N ARG A 281 -14.51 16.56 4.45
CA ARG A 281 -15.86 16.95 4.05
C ARG A 281 -16.47 17.96 5.02
N HIS A 282 -16.32 17.73 6.32
CA HIS A 282 -16.83 18.64 7.34
C HIS A 282 -16.17 20.02 7.26
N ASP A 283 -14.84 20.09 7.28
CA ASP A 283 -14.12 21.37 7.23
C ASP A 283 -14.36 22.10 5.91
N PHE A 284 -14.41 21.39 4.78
CA PHE A 284 -14.76 21.95 3.48
C PHE A 284 -16.16 22.57 3.47
N PHE A 285 -17.16 21.84 3.96
CA PHE A 285 -18.54 22.31 4.05
C PHE A 285 -18.67 23.53 4.97
N MET A 286 -17.95 23.56 6.09
CA MET A 286 -17.95 24.70 7.01
C MET A 286 -17.33 25.96 6.39
N VAL A 287 -16.26 25.81 5.61
CA VAL A 287 -15.68 26.95 4.86
C VAL A 287 -16.67 27.48 3.83
N TYR A 288 -17.30 26.58 3.06
CA TYR A 288 -18.34 26.95 2.11
C TYR A 288 -19.48 27.74 2.78
N LYS A 289 -20.04 27.19 3.86
CA LYS A 289 -21.18 27.78 4.56
C LYS A 289 -20.85 29.17 5.11
N GLU A 290 -19.68 29.33 5.72
CA GLU A 290 -19.23 30.61 6.27
C GLU A 290 -19.01 31.64 5.15
N ALA A 291 -18.35 31.26 4.06
CA ALA A 291 -18.13 32.14 2.91
C ALA A 291 -19.45 32.58 2.25
N LEU A 292 -20.40 31.66 2.06
CA LEU A 292 -21.72 31.98 1.51
C LEU A 292 -22.55 32.85 2.46
N THR A 293 -22.52 32.55 3.76
CA THR A 293 -23.18 33.38 4.78
C THR A 293 -22.63 34.79 4.78
N ASN A 294 -21.31 34.94 4.63
CA ASN A 294 -20.66 36.24 4.53
C ASN A 294 -21.09 37.01 3.29
N ALA A 295 -21.18 36.35 2.13
CA ALA A 295 -21.72 36.95 0.92
C ALA A 295 -23.17 37.43 1.15
N VAL A 296 -24.06 36.56 1.62
CA VAL A 296 -25.48 36.92 1.81
C VAL A 296 -25.68 38.03 2.84
N ARG A 297 -24.96 38.00 3.97
CA ARG A 297 -25.18 38.96 5.07
C ARG A 297 -24.47 40.30 4.91
N TYR A 298 -23.33 40.33 4.23
CA TYR A 298 -22.44 41.50 4.29
C TYR A 298 -22.12 42.13 2.94
N SER A 299 -22.34 41.43 1.82
CA SER A 299 -21.94 41.95 0.51
C SER A 299 -22.91 42.99 -0.05
N GLU A 300 -24.21 42.95 0.32
CA GLU A 300 -25.26 43.72 -0.40
C GLU A 300 -25.23 43.43 -1.92
N ALA A 301 -24.80 42.22 -2.30
CA ALA A 301 -24.74 41.77 -3.69
C ALA A 301 -26.14 41.53 -4.25
N SER A 302 -26.24 41.61 -5.58
CA SER A 302 -27.39 41.12 -6.34
C SER A 302 -27.15 39.72 -6.92
N GLN A 303 -25.89 39.30 -7.00
CA GLN A 303 -25.49 38.03 -7.58
C GLN A 303 -24.38 37.37 -6.77
N VAL A 304 -24.52 36.06 -6.57
CA VAL A 304 -23.48 35.20 -5.98
C VAL A 304 -23.25 34.00 -6.90
N HIS A 305 -22.00 33.70 -7.18
CA HIS A 305 -21.59 32.54 -7.97
C HIS A 305 -20.76 31.58 -7.13
N VAL A 306 -21.22 30.33 -7.04
CA VAL A 306 -20.52 29.22 -6.41
C VAL A 306 -20.09 28.25 -7.50
N HIS A 307 -18.80 27.94 -7.55
CA HIS A 307 -18.24 27.03 -8.54
C HIS A 307 -17.31 26.01 -7.89
N LEU A 308 -17.56 24.72 -8.15
CA LEU A 308 -16.73 23.59 -7.73
C LEU A 308 -16.07 22.95 -8.95
N THR A 309 -14.73 22.92 -8.95
CA THR A 309 -13.94 22.36 -10.04
C THR A 309 -12.87 21.41 -9.53
N CYS A 310 -12.51 20.42 -10.34
CA CYS A 310 -11.32 19.60 -10.10
C CYS A 310 -10.15 20.10 -10.97
N GLU A 311 -8.99 20.32 -10.36
CA GLU A 311 -7.76 20.66 -11.09
C GLU A 311 -6.77 19.51 -11.03
N ALA A 312 -6.13 19.22 -12.16
CA ALA A 312 -5.06 18.23 -12.20
C ALA A 312 -3.80 18.78 -11.52
N GLU A 313 -3.32 18.08 -10.49
CA GLU A 313 -2.02 18.37 -9.89
C GLU A 313 -0.89 17.61 -10.58
N LYS A 314 0.33 18.11 -10.40
CA LYS A 314 1.57 17.59 -11.03
C LYS A 314 1.86 16.11 -10.75
N ASN A 315 1.24 15.52 -9.72
CA ASN A 315 1.50 14.14 -9.27
C ASN A 315 0.36 13.16 -9.57
N SER A 316 -0.51 13.45 -10.54
CA SER A 316 -1.73 12.64 -10.82
C SER A 316 -2.76 12.63 -9.68
N SER A 317 -2.64 13.57 -8.74
CA SER A 317 -3.70 13.94 -7.79
C SER A 317 -4.67 14.93 -8.44
N PHE A 318 -5.92 14.92 -8.01
CA PHE A 318 -6.90 15.96 -8.36
C PHE A 318 -7.11 16.86 -7.15
N GLY A 319 -6.87 18.16 -7.30
CA GLY A 319 -7.16 19.18 -6.28
C GLY A 319 -8.61 19.66 -6.42
N LEU A 320 -9.32 19.77 -5.30
CA LEU A 320 -10.68 20.34 -5.26
C LEU A 320 -10.59 21.85 -5.08
N ARG A 321 -11.12 22.61 -6.05
CA ARG A 321 -11.23 24.05 -5.94
C ARG A 321 -12.68 24.46 -5.72
N LEU A 322 -12.93 25.21 -4.64
CA LEU A 322 -14.17 25.94 -4.39
C LEU A 322 -13.94 27.43 -4.64
N THR A 323 -14.78 28.04 -5.47
CA THR A 323 -14.80 29.49 -5.71
C THR A 323 -16.16 30.05 -5.36
N ILE A 324 -16.20 31.07 -4.52
CA ILE A 324 -17.41 31.83 -4.19
C ILE A 324 -17.14 33.29 -4.53
N ARG A 325 -17.94 33.86 -5.43
CA ARG A 325 -17.81 35.24 -5.89
C ARG A 325 -19.12 35.98 -5.73
N ASP A 326 -19.08 37.16 -5.12
CA ASP A 326 -20.19 38.10 -5.07
C ASP A 326 -19.87 39.38 -5.85
N ASN A 327 -20.92 40.09 -6.30
CA ASN A 327 -20.81 41.38 -6.96
C ASN A 327 -21.16 42.56 -6.04
N GLY A 328 -20.99 42.38 -4.72
CA GLY A 328 -21.40 43.34 -3.72
C GLY A 328 -20.43 44.50 -3.52
N ARG A 329 -20.55 45.16 -2.38
CA ARG A 329 -19.76 46.35 -2.03
C ARG A 329 -18.27 46.07 -1.80
N GLY A 330 -17.85 44.82 -1.65
CA GLY A 330 -16.48 44.44 -1.30
C GLY A 330 -15.94 45.10 -0.02
N PHE A 331 -14.68 44.90 0.29
CA PHE A 331 -13.99 45.51 1.43
C PHE A 331 -12.48 45.58 1.20
N ASN A 332 -11.78 46.40 1.98
CA ASN A 332 -10.33 46.45 1.95
C ASN A 332 -9.74 45.30 2.79
N VAL A 333 -9.11 44.32 2.13
CA VAL A 333 -8.49 43.16 2.78
C VAL A 333 -7.33 43.55 3.71
N ALA A 334 -6.59 44.62 3.40
CA ALA A 334 -5.46 45.10 4.21
C ALA A 334 -5.90 45.89 5.46
N GLN A 335 -7.14 46.36 5.50
CA GLN A 335 -7.72 47.07 6.65
C GLN A 335 -9.10 46.49 6.99
N PRO A 336 -9.15 45.29 7.60
CA PRO A 336 -10.40 44.71 8.04
C PRO A 336 -11.03 45.62 9.08
N GLN A 337 -12.12 46.32 8.71
CA GLN A 337 -12.83 47.17 9.65
C GLN A 337 -13.36 46.31 10.80
N ALA A 338 -12.87 46.57 12.02
CA ALA A 338 -13.40 45.97 13.24
C ALA A 338 -14.83 46.50 13.48
N ARG A 339 -15.82 45.88 12.85
CA ARG A 339 -17.22 46.15 13.15
C ARG A 339 -17.62 45.44 14.45
N SER A 340 -18.49 46.10 15.22
CA SER A 340 -19.00 45.68 16.52
C SER A 340 -19.79 44.36 16.41
N GLY A 341 -19.08 43.23 16.40
CA GLY A 341 -19.66 41.90 16.22
C GLY A 341 -18.68 40.74 16.08
N GLY A 342 -17.40 40.90 16.42
CA GLY A 342 -16.44 39.79 16.55
C GLY A 342 -16.11 39.07 15.24
N GLY A 343 -15.29 39.70 14.39
CA GLY A 343 -14.85 39.16 13.08
C GLY A 343 -13.92 37.95 13.17
N ASN A 344 -14.44 36.79 13.54
CA ASN A 344 -13.70 35.52 13.57
C ASN A 344 -13.91 34.66 12.29
N GLY A 345 -14.87 34.99 11.43
CA GLY A 345 -15.23 34.18 10.26
C GLY A 345 -14.05 33.86 9.34
N LEU A 346 -13.34 34.89 8.86
CA LEU A 346 -12.14 34.71 8.03
C LEU A 346 -11.04 33.89 8.74
N ARG A 347 -10.78 34.18 10.02
CA ARG A 347 -9.80 33.46 10.83
C ARG A 347 -10.15 31.98 10.97
N ASN A 348 -11.42 31.69 11.21
CA ASN A 348 -11.92 30.32 11.31
C ASN A 348 -11.77 29.61 9.97
N MET A 349 -12.15 30.24 8.85
CA MET A 349 -11.97 29.67 7.51
C MET A 349 -10.49 29.38 7.20
N HIS A 350 -9.57 30.29 7.54
CA HIS A 350 -8.13 30.05 7.41
C HIS A 350 -7.66 28.85 8.25
N ALA A 351 -8.10 28.75 9.51
CA ALA A 351 -7.74 27.63 10.36
C ALA A 351 -8.27 26.29 9.82
N ARG A 352 -9.49 26.27 9.25
CA ARG A 352 -10.05 25.08 8.60
C ARG A 352 -9.29 24.73 7.32
N ALA A 353 -8.95 25.72 6.48
CA ALA A 353 -8.17 25.51 5.26
C ALA A 353 -6.81 24.86 5.55
N ILE A 354 -6.10 25.32 6.59
CA ILE A 354 -4.83 24.71 7.01
C ILE A 354 -5.01 23.24 7.39
N ARG A 355 -6.10 22.87 8.09
CA ARG A 355 -6.37 21.46 8.45
C ARG A 355 -6.70 20.59 7.26
N LEU A 356 -7.33 21.15 6.23
CA LEU A 356 -7.56 20.48 4.95
C LEU A 356 -6.26 20.22 4.17
N GLY A 357 -5.15 20.86 4.54
CA GLY A 357 -3.97 20.97 3.69
C GLY A 357 -4.21 21.87 2.48
N ALA A 358 -5.24 22.72 2.56
CA ALA A 358 -5.69 23.60 1.49
C ALA A 358 -5.19 25.04 1.71
N THR A 359 -5.22 25.82 0.64
CA THR A 359 -4.96 27.27 0.68
C THR A 359 -6.26 28.02 0.44
N ILE A 360 -6.57 28.98 1.33
CA ILE A 360 -7.67 29.92 1.12
C ILE A 360 -7.12 31.30 0.73
N THR A 361 -7.72 31.88 -0.30
CA THR A 361 -7.40 33.22 -0.81
C THR A 361 -8.67 34.06 -0.83
N VAL A 362 -8.54 35.32 -0.43
CA VAL A 362 -9.64 36.28 -0.36
C VAL A 362 -9.21 37.52 -1.14
N GLU A 363 -9.92 37.79 -2.23
CA GLU A 363 -9.72 38.96 -3.08
C GLU A 363 -10.95 39.84 -2.94
N SER A 364 -10.77 41.09 -2.51
CA SER A 364 -11.87 42.05 -2.40
C SER A 364 -11.34 43.46 -2.50
N GLU A 365 -12.11 44.30 -3.17
CA GLU A 365 -11.90 45.74 -3.22
C GLU A 365 -13.23 46.46 -3.03
N PRO A 366 -13.26 47.63 -2.35
CA PRO A 366 -14.47 48.43 -2.24
C PRO A 366 -15.08 48.73 -3.63
N GLY A 367 -16.34 48.34 -3.80
CA GLY A 367 -17.12 48.48 -5.03
C GLY A 367 -16.95 47.38 -6.08
N GLN A 368 -16.05 46.40 -5.86
CA GLN A 368 -15.74 45.34 -6.84
C GLN A 368 -16.22 43.94 -6.41
N GLY A 369 -16.89 43.83 -5.26
CA GLY A 369 -17.31 42.56 -4.67
C GLY A 369 -16.21 41.81 -3.95
N THR A 370 -16.44 40.52 -3.73
CA THR A 370 -15.53 39.61 -3.03
C THR A 370 -15.40 38.31 -3.80
N THR A 371 -14.19 37.76 -3.89
CA THR A 371 -13.93 36.40 -4.34
C THR A 371 -13.17 35.64 -3.26
N ILE A 372 -13.72 34.52 -2.83
CA ILE A 372 -13.08 33.56 -1.91
C ILE A 372 -12.78 32.30 -2.70
N GLN A 373 -11.52 31.86 -2.70
CA GLN A 373 -11.11 30.59 -3.30
C GLN A 373 -10.43 29.69 -2.27
N LEU A 374 -10.87 28.43 -2.20
CA LEU A 374 -10.23 27.36 -1.44
C LEU A 374 -9.68 26.33 -2.44
N LYS A 375 -8.41 25.96 -2.33
CA LYS A 375 -7.70 25.03 -3.24
C LYS A 375 -6.89 23.99 -2.48
#